data_AF-A0A8C2MMM8-F1
#
_entry.id   AF-A0A8C2MMM8-F1
#
_cell.length_a   1.000
_cell.length_b   1.000
_cell.length_c   1.000
_cell.angle_alpha   90.00
_cell.angle_beta   90.00
_cell.angle_gamma   90.00
#
_symmetry.space_group_name_H-M   'P 1'
#
loop_
_entity.id
_entity.type
_entity.pdbx_description
1 polymer ?
#
loop_
_entity_poly.entity_id
_entity_poly.type
_entity_poly.pdbx_seq_one_letter_code
_entity_poly.pdbx_strand_id
1 'polypeptide(L)'
;SSLLGKRLSEDSSRRPLLLRTWASMSGAEAGAGRCEQKAAPAGENPLVFLCARCRRPLGDSLTWVTSQEDNNCILLRCVSSNVSVDKEQKLSKCKDEDGCILETLSCTGCSLSLGYVYKCTPKNLDYKRDLFCLSVEAIESYTLGSSEKQIVPEDKELFNLESRVEIEKSIKQIEDVLKALEMKVWEVESKLSYAGRCS
;
A
#
# COMPACT_ATOMS: atom_id res chain seq x y z
N SER A 1 -24.19 1.23 18.12
CA SER A 1 -24.27 1.18 16.65
C SER A 1 -23.37 2.25 16.03
N SER A 2 -22.07 1.99 15.83
CA SER A 2 -21.16 3.04 15.31
C SER A 2 -19.78 2.60 14.77
N LEU A 3 -19.49 1.30 14.59
CA LEU A 3 -18.18 0.86 14.04
C LEU A 3 -18.26 0.23 12.64
N LEU A 4 -19.45 -0.19 12.19
CA LEU A 4 -19.67 -0.76 10.86
C LEU A 4 -19.89 0.30 9.77
N GLY A 5 -20.48 1.45 10.12
CA GLY A 5 -20.78 2.52 9.16
C GLY A 5 -19.56 3.27 8.64
N LYS A 6 -18.44 3.29 9.37
CA LYS A 6 -17.22 4.00 8.95
C LYS A 6 -16.36 3.18 7.96
N ARG A 7 -16.41 1.84 7.99
CA ARG A 7 -15.68 0.99 7.02
C ARG A 7 -16.22 1.10 5.59
N LEU A 8 -17.52 1.35 5.42
CA LEU A 8 -18.14 1.42 4.09
C LEU A 8 -17.85 2.73 3.36
N SER A 9 -17.59 3.82 4.10
CA SER A 9 -17.29 5.12 3.49
C SER A 9 -15.86 5.20 2.93
N GLU A 10 -14.91 4.44 3.49
CA GLU A 10 -13.53 4.34 2.98
C GLU A 10 -13.40 3.38 1.79
N ASP A 11 -14.38 2.49 1.56
CA ASP A 11 -14.38 1.51 0.47
C ASP A 11 -14.56 2.18 -0.92
N SER A 12 -15.29 3.30 -0.95
CA SER A 12 -15.50 4.12 -2.15
C SER A 12 -14.20 4.78 -2.66
N SER A 13 -13.23 5.02 -1.77
CA SER A 13 -11.95 5.66 -2.10
C SER A 13 -10.86 4.67 -2.56
N ARG A 14 -11.12 3.36 -2.49
CA ARG A 14 -10.16 2.31 -2.91
C ARG A 14 -10.33 1.87 -4.36
N ARG A 15 -11.53 2.00 -4.92
CA ARG A 15 -11.82 1.75 -6.35
C ARG A 15 -11.03 2.66 -7.31
N PRO A 16 -10.81 3.96 -7.00
CA PRO A 16 -9.99 4.84 -7.84
C PRO A 16 -8.50 4.51 -7.81
N LEU A 17 -7.97 3.89 -6.75
CA LEU A 17 -6.54 3.53 -6.68
C LEU A 17 -6.21 2.42 -7.65
N LEU A 18 -7.08 1.42 -7.71
CA LEU A 18 -7.02 0.40 -8.74
C LEU A 18 -7.03 1.04 -10.14
N LEU A 19 -8.02 1.87 -10.50
CA LEU A 19 -8.05 2.56 -11.79
C LEU A 19 -6.84 3.46 -12.07
N ARG A 20 -6.30 4.18 -11.07
CA ARG A 20 -5.16 5.09 -11.24
C ARG A 20 -3.83 4.35 -11.41
N THR A 21 -3.61 3.30 -10.63
CA THR A 21 -2.47 2.41 -10.83
C THR A 21 -2.59 1.68 -12.16
N TRP A 22 -3.80 1.24 -12.55
CA TRP A 22 -4.07 0.64 -13.87
C TRP A 22 -3.80 1.61 -15.02
N ALA A 23 -4.26 2.86 -14.95
CA ALA A 23 -4.00 3.87 -15.98
C ALA A 23 -2.50 4.19 -16.12
N SER A 24 -1.74 4.08 -15.02
CA SER A 24 -0.29 4.29 -15.03
C SER A 24 0.45 3.11 -15.70
N MET A 25 -0.11 1.90 -15.64
CA MET A 25 0.44 0.70 -16.30
C MET A 25 0.04 0.57 -17.77
N SER A 26 -1.11 1.13 -18.18
CA SER A 26 -1.64 1.04 -19.56
C SER A 26 -1.16 2.14 -20.52
N GLY A 27 -0.38 3.11 -20.06
CA GLY A 27 0.12 4.21 -20.88
C GLY A 27 1.35 3.87 -21.73
N ALA A 28 1.20 3.06 -22.79
CA ALA A 28 2.14 3.01 -23.93
C ALA A 28 1.52 2.30 -25.14
N GLU A 29 0.93 3.06 -26.06
CA GLU A 29 0.37 2.59 -27.34
C GLU A 29 1.45 2.30 -28.41
N ALA A 30 1.16 1.23 -29.18
CA ALA A 30 1.51 0.95 -30.57
C ALA A 30 2.98 1.04 -31.07
N GLY A 31 3.61 -0.13 -31.19
CA GLY A 31 4.79 -0.34 -32.04
C GLY A 31 5.09 -1.82 -32.26
N ALA A 32 4.99 -2.29 -33.50
CA ALA A 32 5.19 -3.69 -33.87
C ALA A 32 6.63 -4.17 -33.61
N GLY A 33 6.76 -5.34 -32.99
CA GLY A 33 7.96 -6.17 -33.07
C GLY A 33 8.77 -6.29 -31.77
N ARG A 34 8.91 -7.55 -31.35
CA ARG A 34 9.89 -8.14 -30.42
C ARG A 34 9.38 -8.45 -29.01
N CYS A 35 9.57 -9.72 -28.64
CA CYS A 35 9.38 -10.28 -27.31
C CYS A 35 10.42 -9.66 -26.38
N GLU A 36 10.06 -8.56 -25.73
CA GLU A 36 10.79 -8.03 -24.59
C GLU A 36 9.91 -8.27 -23.36
N GLN A 37 10.44 -9.04 -22.40
CA GLN A 37 9.94 -8.98 -21.04
C GLN A 37 10.11 -7.54 -20.57
N LYS A 38 9.05 -6.73 -20.69
CA LYS A 38 8.95 -5.47 -19.96
C LYS A 38 8.96 -5.85 -18.47
N ALA A 39 10.14 -5.76 -17.87
CA ALA A 39 10.29 -5.74 -16.43
C ALA A 39 9.34 -4.66 -15.91
N ALA A 40 8.62 -5.00 -14.83
CA ALA A 40 7.79 -4.03 -14.10
C ALA A 40 8.59 -2.74 -13.87
N PRO A 41 7.97 -1.55 -13.96
CA PRO A 41 8.66 -0.30 -13.67
C PRO A 41 9.38 -0.44 -12.31
N ALA A 42 10.70 -0.31 -12.34
CA ALA A 42 11.54 -0.38 -11.17
C ALA A 42 11.12 0.76 -10.23
N GLY A 43 10.28 0.45 -9.24
CA GLY A 43 9.73 1.44 -8.32
C GLY A 43 8.30 1.17 -7.85
N GLU A 44 7.57 0.24 -8.47
CA GLU A 44 6.20 -0.08 -8.02
C GLU A 44 6.18 -1.33 -7.15
N ASN A 45 5.69 -1.14 -5.92
CA ASN A 45 5.42 -2.20 -4.97
C ASN A 45 4.41 -3.24 -5.53
N PRO A 46 4.66 -4.55 -5.39
CA PRO A 46 3.79 -5.57 -5.98
C PRO A 46 2.39 -5.55 -5.36
N LEU A 47 1.38 -5.81 -6.18
CA LEU A 47 -0.02 -5.92 -5.77
C LEU A 47 -0.41 -7.38 -5.56
N VAL A 48 -1.15 -7.65 -4.50
CA VAL A 48 -1.83 -8.93 -4.26
C VAL A 48 -3.31 -8.76 -4.56
N PHE A 49 -3.87 -9.63 -5.40
CA PHE A 49 -5.30 -9.69 -5.69
C PHE A 49 -5.99 -10.64 -4.72
N LEU A 50 -7.07 -10.17 -4.11
CA LEU A 50 -7.82 -10.82 -3.05
C LEU A 50 -9.28 -10.97 -3.49
N CYS A 51 -9.95 -12.04 -3.10
CA CYS A 51 -11.38 -12.18 -3.34
C CYS A 51 -12.17 -11.07 -2.62
N ALA A 52 -13.04 -10.36 -3.34
CA ALA A 52 -13.83 -9.25 -2.78
C ALA A 52 -14.78 -9.67 -1.65
N ARG A 53 -15.14 -10.96 -1.56
CA ARG A 53 -16.03 -11.47 -0.50
C ARG A 53 -15.31 -12.00 0.73
N CYS A 54 -14.31 -12.87 0.54
CA CYS A 54 -13.67 -13.57 1.65
C CYS A 54 -12.19 -13.21 1.84
N ARG A 55 -11.68 -12.22 1.09
CA ARG A 55 -10.31 -11.69 1.17
C ARG A 55 -9.20 -12.73 0.95
N ARG A 56 -9.53 -13.87 0.33
CA ARG A 56 -8.57 -14.94 0.07
C ARG A 56 -7.66 -14.55 -1.11
N PRO A 57 -6.34 -14.76 -1.04
CA PRO A 57 -5.44 -14.45 -2.15
C PRO A 57 -5.75 -15.25 -3.40
N LEU A 58 -5.91 -14.57 -4.53
CA LEU A 58 -6.23 -15.13 -5.84
C LEU A 58 -5.04 -15.09 -6.79
N GLY A 59 -4.12 -14.15 -6.60
CA GLY A 59 -2.93 -13.97 -7.42
C GLY A 59 -2.23 -12.65 -7.09
N ASP A 60 -1.29 -12.26 -7.94
CA ASP A 60 -0.49 -11.05 -7.76
C ASP A 60 -0.10 -10.42 -9.11
N SER A 61 0.41 -9.19 -9.07
CA SER A 61 0.78 -8.43 -10.26
C SER A 61 2.04 -8.91 -10.96
N LEU A 62 2.81 -9.85 -10.39
CA LEU A 62 4.05 -10.34 -11.03
C LEU A 62 3.74 -11.21 -12.25
N THR A 63 2.53 -11.78 -12.31
CA THR A 63 2.06 -12.61 -13.42
C THR A 63 1.10 -11.90 -14.36
N TRP A 64 0.90 -10.59 -14.16
CA TRP A 64 0.03 -9.76 -14.98
C TRP A 64 0.48 -9.74 -16.45
N VAL A 65 -0.50 -9.76 -17.35
CA VAL A 65 -0.29 -9.64 -18.79
C VAL A 65 -0.86 -8.33 -19.31
N THR A 66 -2.16 -8.12 -19.15
CA THR A 66 -2.88 -6.94 -19.66
C THR A 66 -4.20 -6.75 -18.91
N SER A 67 -4.75 -5.53 -18.93
CA SER A 67 -6.15 -5.28 -18.63
C SER A 67 -7.00 -5.32 -19.89
N GLN A 68 -8.27 -5.68 -19.74
CA GLN A 68 -9.30 -5.56 -20.79
C GLN A 68 -10.35 -4.56 -20.31
N GLU A 69 -10.39 -3.39 -20.94
CA GLU A 69 -11.29 -2.29 -20.54
C GLU A 69 -12.75 -2.64 -20.82
N ASP A 70 -13.05 -3.27 -21.96
CA ASP A 70 -14.43 -3.57 -22.38
C ASP A 70 -15.19 -4.46 -21.40
N ASN A 71 -14.49 -5.42 -20.80
CA ASN A 71 -15.06 -6.40 -19.87
C ASN A 71 -14.70 -6.09 -18.40
N ASN A 72 -13.97 -5.00 -18.14
CA ASN A 72 -13.47 -4.61 -16.82
C ASN A 72 -12.79 -5.78 -16.09
N CYS A 73 -11.82 -6.41 -16.77
CA CYS A 73 -11.10 -7.58 -16.28
C CYS A 73 -9.60 -7.43 -16.39
N ILE A 74 -8.89 -8.22 -15.59
CA ILE A 74 -7.43 -8.32 -15.60
C ILE A 74 -7.03 -9.71 -16.08
N LEU A 75 -5.96 -9.80 -16.89
CA LEU A 75 -5.45 -11.07 -17.39
C LEU A 75 -4.14 -11.42 -16.71
N LEU A 76 -4.11 -12.58 -16.07
CA LEU A 76 -2.96 -13.14 -15.38
C LEU A 76 -2.49 -14.44 -16.05
N ARG A 77 -1.17 -14.67 -16.05
CA ARG A 77 -0.59 -15.95 -16.47
C ARG A 77 -0.83 -17.06 -15.45
N CYS A 78 -0.89 -16.73 -14.17
CA CYS A 78 -1.08 -17.71 -13.10
C CYS A 78 -2.00 -17.15 -12.03
N VAL A 79 -2.69 -18.05 -11.33
CA VAL A 79 -3.52 -17.78 -10.16
C VAL A 79 -3.14 -18.74 -9.04
N SER A 80 -3.52 -18.41 -7.81
CA SER A 80 -3.29 -19.27 -6.64
C SER A 80 -4.16 -20.53 -6.70
N SER A 81 -3.83 -21.52 -5.87
CA SER A 81 -4.67 -22.71 -5.65
C SER A 81 -6.02 -22.40 -5.00
N ASN A 82 -6.29 -21.12 -4.68
CA ASN A 82 -7.56 -20.68 -4.13
C ASN A 82 -8.60 -20.36 -5.21
N VAL A 83 -8.22 -20.44 -6.48
CA VAL A 83 -9.12 -20.34 -7.64
C VAL A 83 -9.40 -21.75 -8.17
N SER A 84 -10.68 -22.10 -8.28
CA SER A 84 -11.15 -23.32 -8.95
C SER A 84 -11.66 -23.01 -10.34
N VAL A 85 -11.31 -23.86 -11.30
CA VAL A 85 -11.81 -23.83 -12.67
C VAL A 85 -12.98 -24.80 -12.78
N ASP A 86 -14.14 -24.28 -13.16
CA ASP A 86 -15.32 -25.09 -13.46
C ASP A 86 -15.11 -25.84 -14.79
N LYS A 87 -15.47 -27.12 -14.82
CA LYS A 87 -15.37 -27.96 -16.01
C LYS A 87 -16.48 -27.66 -17.03
N GLU A 88 -17.51 -26.93 -16.62
CA GLU A 88 -18.55 -26.47 -17.54
C GLU A 88 -18.04 -25.41 -18.51
N GLN A 89 -18.05 -25.76 -19.79
CA GLN A 89 -17.64 -24.89 -20.88
C GLN A 89 -18.82 -24.03 -21.36
N LYS A 90 -18.58 -22.73 -21.50
CA LYS A 90 -19.56 -21.73 -21.94
C LYS A 90 -19.04 -21.00 -23.16
N LEU A 91 -19.91 -20.66 -24.09
CA LEU A 91 -19.57 -19.77 -25.19
C LEU A 91 -19.55 -18.32 -24.71
N SER A 92 -18.58 -17.53 -25.17
CA SER A 92 -18.60 -16.08 -24.90
C SER A 92 -19.86 -15.46 -25.48
N LYS A 93 -20.40 -14.48 -24.75
CA LYS A 93 -21.56 -13.68 -25.16
C LYS A 93 -21.16 -12.28 -25.62
N CYS A 94 -19.87 -11.94 -25.56
CA CYS A 94 -19.36 -10.64 -25.99
C CYS A 94 -19.18 -10.61 -27.50
N LYS A 95 -19.63 -9.51 -28.12
CA LYS A 95 -19.69 -9.34 -29.59
C LYS A 95 -18.33 -9.48 -30.28
N ASP A 96 -17.24 -9.14 -29.61
CA ASP A 96 -15.88 -9.23 -30.15
C ASP A 96 -15.13 -10.51 -29.72
N GLU A 97 -15.83 -11.42 -29.06
CA GLU A 97 -15.30 -12.70 -28.56
C GLU A 97 -16.14 -13.90 -29.05
N ASP A 98 -16.89 -13.69 -30.13
CA ASP A 98 -17.68 -14.73 -30.78
C ASP A 98 -16.80 -15.93 -31.16
N GLY A 99 -17.25 -17.12 -30.76
CA GLY A 99 -16.52 -18.38 -30.96
C GLY A 99 -15.49 -18.73 -29.88
N CYS A 100 -15.30 -17.89 -28.86
CA CYS A 100 -14.49 -18.25 -27.71
C CYS A 100 -15.22 -19.25 -26.78
N ILE A 101 -14.48 -20.27 -26.32
CA ILE A 101 -14.93 -21.19 -25.28
C ILE A 101 -14.26 -20.80 -23.96
N LEU A 102 -15.10 -20.58 -22.94
CA LEU A 102 -14.73 -20.08 -21.62
C LEU A 102 -15.06 -21.11 -20.54
N GLU A 103 -14.18 -21.26 -19.56
CA GLU A 103 -14.47 -21.98 -18.32
C GLU A 103 -14.57 -21.00 -17.16
N THR A 104 -15.53 -21.20 -16.24
CA THR A 104 -15.80 -20.25 -15.16
C THR A 104 -14.78 -20.40 -14.03
N LEU A 105 -14.27 -19.28 -13.51
CA LEU A 105 -13.39 -19.24 -12.35
C LEU A 105 -14.21 -18.95 -11.09
N SER A 106 -13.96 -19.70 -10.02
CA SER A 106 -14.63 -19.52 -8.73
C SER A 106 -13.65 -19.49 -7.57
N CYS A 107 -13.99 -18.76 -6.52
CA CYS A 107 -13.22 -18.78 -5.28
C CYS A 107 -13.49 -20.05 -4.49
N THR A 108 -12.47 -20.85 -4.22
CA THR A 108 -12.58 -22.08 -3.41
C THR A 108 -13.12 -21.87 -1.99
N GLY A 109 -13.01 -20.64 -1.46
CA GLY A 109 -13.44 -20.34 -0.09
C GLY A 109 -14.90 -19.91 0.05
N CYS A 110 -15.47 -19.22 -0.93
CA CYS A 110 -16.81 -18.63 -0.84
C CYS A 110 -17.68 -18.83 -2.09
N SER A 111 -17.17 -19.58 -3.07
CA SER A 111 -17.79 -19.90 -4.35
C SER A 111 -18.23 -18.68 -5.17
N LEU A 112 -17.65 -17.50 -4.89
CA LEU A 112 -17.87 -16.30 -5.70
C LEU A 112 -17.32 -16.54 -7.12
N SER A 113 -18.10 -16.21 -8.15
CA SER A 113 -17.62 -16.16 -9.52
C SER A 113 -16.58 -15.04 -9.67
N LEU A 114 -15.36 -15.42 -10.02
CA LEU A 114 -14.23 -14.50 -10.13
C LEU A 114 -14.00 -14.02 -11.57
N GLY A 115 -14.48 -14.75 -12.56
CA GLY A 115 -14.24 -14.48 -13.97
C GLY A 115 -14.14 -15.78 -14.77
N TYR A 116 -13.24 -15.83 -15.76
CA TYR A 116 -13.17 -16.93 -16.73
C TYR A 116 -11.75 -17.23 -17.19
N VAL A 117 -11.52 -18.39 -17.78
CA VAL A 117 -10.30 -18.72 -18.54
C VAL A 117 -10.67 -19.05 -19.98
N TYR A 118 -9.92 -18.51 -20.95
CA TYR A 118 -10.13 -18.80 -22.37
C TYR A 118 -9.49 -20.13 -22.73
N LYS A 119 -10.30 -21.12 -23.12
CA LYS A 119 -9.80 -22.44 -23.55
C LYS A 119 -9.60 -22.55 -25.04
N CYS A 120 -10.59 -22.09 -25.81
CA CYS A 120 -10.50 -22.05 -27.26
C CYS A 120 -10.73 -20.62 -27.72
N THR A 121 -9.85 -20.13 -28.58
CA THR A 121 -9.88 -18.77 -29.11
C THR A 121 -9.68 -18.81 -30.62
N PRO A 122 -10.32 -17.91 -31.39
CA PRO A 122 -9.96 -17.67 -32.78
C PRO A 122 -8.60 -16.99 -32.88
N LYS A 123 -7.92 -17.09 -34.03
CA LYS A 123 -6.53 -16.63 -34.24
C LYS A 123 -6.27 -15.19 -33.80
N ASN A 124 -7.23 -14.29 -33.97
CA ASN A 124 -7.14 -12.89 -33.57
C ASN A 124 -7.17 -12.67 -32.05
N LEU A 125 -7.60 -13.68 -31.27
CA LEU A 125 -7.70 -13.65 -29.81
C LEU A 125 -6.78 -14.68 -29.13
N ASP A 126 -5.86 -15.30 -29.88
CA ASP A 126 -4.95 -16.32 -29.33
C ASP A 126 -4.05 -15.82 -28.22
N TYR A 127 -3.78 -14.50 -28.18
CA TYR A 127 -3.04 -13.89 -27.08
C TYR A 127 -3.76 -13.97 -25.72
N LYS A 128 -5.09 -14.23 -25.71
CA LYS A 128 -5.90 -14.43 -24.49
C LYS A 128 -5.96 -15.88 -24.04
N ARG A 129 -5.55 -16.82 -24.90
CA ARG A 129 -5.69 -18.27 -24.64
C ARG A 129 -4.91 -18.68 -23.40
N ASP A 130 -5.52 -19.52 -22.58
CA ASP A 130 -4.98 -20.05 -21.34
C ASP A 130 -4.58 -18.96 -20.31
N LEU A 131 -5.09 -17.74 -20.46
CA LEU A 131 -4.96 -16.68 -19.46
C LEU A 131 -6.16 -16.63 -18.54
N PHE A 132 -5.89 -16.39 -17.25
CA PHE A 132 -6.92 -16.21 -16.24
C PHE A 132 -7.45 -14.78 -16.28
N CYS A 133 -8.72 -14.64 -16.62
CA CYS A 133 -9.44 -13.37 -16.69
C CYS A 133 -10.21 -13.17 -15.39
N LEU A 134 -9.73 -12.30 -14.50
CA LEU A 134 -10.40 -11.96 -13.24
C LEU A 134 -11.17 -10.66 -13.40
N SER A 135 -12.45 -10.67 -13.04
CA SER A 135 -13.29 -9.47 -13.03
C SER A 135 -12.86 -8.53 -11.91
N VAL A 136 -12.70 -7.26 -12.26
CA VAL A 136 -12.39 -6.18 -11.32
C VAL A 136 -13.41 -6.10 -10.17
N GLU A 137 -14.68 -6.41 -10.42
CA GLU A 137 -15.72 -6.35 -9.39
C GLU A 137 -15.62 -7.49 -8.37
N ALA A 138 -15.02 -8.62 -8.77
CA ALA A 138 -14.89 -9.80 -7.93
C ALA A 138 -13.58 -9.82 -7.12
N ILE A 139 -12.70 -8.85 -7.34
CA ILE A 139 -11.37 -8.77 -6.73
C ILE A 139 -11.14 -7.43 -6.02
N GLU A 140 -10.28 -7.47 -5.01
CA GLU A 140 -9.71 -6.31 -4.34
C GLU A 140 -8.18 -6.41 -4.42
N SER A 141 -7.47 -5.29 -4.32
CA SER A 141 -6.00 -5.30 -4.32
C SER A 141 -5.41 -4.82 -3.00
N TYR A 142 -4.18 -5.27 -2.75
CA TYR A 142 -3.35 -4.79 -1.65
C TYR A 142 -1.90 -4.62 -2.12
N THR A 143 -1.36 -3.41 -1.98
CA THR A 143 0.03 -3.08 -2.34
C THR A 143 1.00 -3.47 -1.21
N LEU A 144 1.87 -4.44 -1.47
CA LEU A 144 2.87 -4.90 -0.51
C LEU A 144 3.97 -3.87 -0.30
N GLY A 145 4.31 -3.53 0.94
CA GLY A 145 5.40 -2.58 1.23
C GLY A 145 4.99 -1.10 1.09
N SER A 146 3.70 -0.83 1.00
CA SER A 146 3.12 0.53 1.13
C SER A 146 3.08 1.04 2.59
N SER A 147 3.73 0.34 3.53
CA SER A 147 3.73 0.72 4.94
C SER A 147 4.78 1.79 5.21
N GLU A 148 4.32 3.01 5.45
CA GLU A 148 5.17 4.15 5.82
C GLU A 148 5.49 4.18 7.32
N LYS A 149 4.72 3.43 8.13
CA LYS A 149 4.85 3.43 9.59
C LYS A 149 5.92 2.44 10.01
N GLN A 150 7.14 2.95 10.19
CA GLN A 150 8.21 2.24 10.86
C GLN A 150 8.05 2.42 12.38
N ILE A 151 8.24 1.34 13.15
CA ILE A 151 8.52 1.49 14.59
C ILE A 151 9.89 2.18 14.64
N VAL A 152 9.87 3.50 14.84
CA VAL A 152 11.09 4.23 15.17
C VAL A 152 11.51 3.68 16.53
N PRO A 153 12.67 3.01 16.66
CA PRO A 153 13.16 2.68 17.98
C PRO A 153 13.24 4.00 18.75
N GLU A 154 12.61 4.03 19.92
CA GLU A 154 12.60 5.15 20.87
C GLU A 154 14.00 5.40 21.47
N ASP A 155 15.06 4.90 20.82
CA ASP A 155 16.46 5.04 21.18
C ASP A 155 17.18 6.08 20.32
N LYS A 156 16.49 6.72 19.36
CA LYS A 156 17.10 7.77 18.52
C LYS A 156 17.01 9.15 19.17
N GLU A 157 17.62 9.26 20.35
CA GLU A 157 17.83 10.46 21.18
C GLU A 157 16.92 10.64 22.39
N LEU A 158 16.79 9.60 23.22
CA LEU A 158 16.39 9.82 24.61
C LEU A 158 17.61 9.60 25.50
N PHE A 159 18.08 10.71 26.08
CA PHE A 159 19.02 10.83 27.20
C PHE A 159 19.23 9.50 27.95
N ASN A 160 20.39 8.86 27.73
CA ASN A 160 20.75 7.65 28.48
C ASN A 160 20.78 7.98 30.00
N LEU A 161 20.69 6.96 30.86
CA LEU A 161 20.70 7.11 32.31
C LEU A 161 21.93 7.87 32.85
N GLU A 162 23.08 7.73 32.18
CA GLU A 162 24.33 8.41 32.48
C GLU A 162 24.28 9.92 32.13
N SER A 163 23.64 10.28 31.02
CA SER A 163 23.44 11.65 30.56
C SER A 163 22.48 12.43 31.49
N ARG A 164 21.51 11.74 32.13
CA ARG A 164 20.68 12.37 33.17
C ARG A 164 21.51 12.79 34.38
N VAL A 165 22.41 11.92 34.83
CA VAL A 165 23.29 12.22 35.98
C VAL A 165 24.23 13.39 35.66
N GLU A 166 24.77 13.43 34.44
CA GLU A 166 25.61 14.54 33.98
C GLU A 166 24.85 15.88 33.90
N ILE A 167 23.63 15.86 33.36
CA ILE A 167 22.76 17.04 33.29
C ILE A 167 22.39 17.51 34.71
N GLU A 168 21.98 16.61 35.61
CA GLU A 168 21.66 16.95 37.00
C GLU A 168 22.87 17.55 37.74
N LYS A 169 24.08 17.05 37.47
CA LYS A 169 25.31 17.63 38.01
C LYS A 169 25.55 19.04 37.48
N SER A 170 25.35 19.27 36.18
CA SER A 170 25.50 20.60 35.57
C SER A 170 24.47 21.59 36.12
N ILE A 171 23.23 21.17 36.35
CA ILE A 171 22.18 22.00 36.95
C ILE A 171 22.57 22.42 38.36
N LYS A 172 23.05 21.50 39.20
CA LYS A 172 23.53 21.83 40.55
C LYS A 172 24.68 22.85 40.54
N GLN A 173 25.63 22.67 39.63
CA GLN A 173 26.73 23.63 39.47
C GLN A 173 26.22 25.03 39.11
N ILE A 174 25.23 25.12 38.21
CA ILE A 174 24.62 26.39 37.83
C ILE A 174 23.86 27.01 39.02
N GLU A 175 23.13 26.22 39.80
CA GLU A 175 22.44 26.69 41.01
C GLU A 175 23.41 27.27 42.04
N ASP A 176 24.55 26.61 42.26
CA ASP A 176 25.57 27.08 43.21
C ASP A 176 26.20 28.40 42.75
N VAL A 177 26.51 28.52 41.45
CA VAL A 177 27.02 29.76 40.86
C VAL A 177 26.00 30.89 40.96
N LEU A 178 24.71 30.59 40.72
CA LEU A 178 23.64 31.57 40.81
C LEU A 178 23.51 32.12 42.23
N LYS A 179 23.51 31.25 43.26
CA LYS A 179 23.48 31.67 44.67
C LYS A 179 24.70 32.51 45.05
N ALA A 180 25.88 32.16 44.54
CA ALA A 180 27.09 32.94 44.79
C ALA A 180 26.99 34.35 44.17
N LEU A 181 26.45 34.46 42.95
CA LEU A 181 26.19 35.74 42.30
C LEU A 181 25.13 36.55 43.06
N GLU A 182 24.05 35.93 43.52
CA GLU A 182 23.00 36.58 44.32
C GLU A 182 23.56 37.20 45.61
N MET A 183 24.41 36.47 46.34
CA MET A 183 25.11 37.01 47.51
C MET A 183 26.01 38.20 47.17
N LYS A 184 26.72 38.15 46.03
CA LYS A 184 27.60 39.24 45.59
C LYS A 184 26.81 40.48 45.19
N VAL A 185 25.68 40.31 44.50
CA VAL A 185 24.77 41.41 44.14
C VAL A 185 24.21 42.04 45.42
N TRP A 186 23.72 41.23 46.37
CA TRP A 186 23.24 41.73 47.66
C TRP A 186 24.31 42.55 48.42
N GLU A 187 25.55 42.06 48.45
CA GLU A 187 26.67 42.77 49.06
C GLU A 187 26.94 44.13 48.39
N VAL A 188 26.88 44.19 47.05
CA VAL A 188 27.06 45.44 46.30
C VAL A 188 25.89 46.39 46.52
N GLU A 189 24.65 45.91 46.46
CA GLU A 189 23.43 46.71 46.68
C GLU A 189 23.41 47.31 48.09
N SER A 190 23.74 46.52 49.11
CA SER A 190 23.84 47.00 50.49
C SER A 190 24.88 48.11 50.60
N LYS A 191 26.11 47.92 50.08
CA LYS A 191 27.17 48.94 50.08
C LYS A 191 26.77 50.22 49.33
N LEU A 192 26.06 50.09 48.20
CA LEU A 192 25.54 51.23 47.44
C LEU A 192 24.45 51.99 48.23
N SER A 193 23.57 51.28 48.92
CA SER A 193 22.52 51.87 49.77
C SER A 193 23.05 52.59 51.02
N TYR A 194 24.25 52.22 51.48
CA TYR A 194 24.97 52.92 52.54
C TYR A 194 25.72 54.15 52.01
N ALA A 195 26.34 54.04 50.83
CA ALA A 195 27.04 55.18 50.19
C ALA A 195 26.08 56.31 49.77
N GLY A 196 24.87 55.98 49.29
CA GLY A 196 23.84 56.96 48.91
C GLY A 196 23.17 57.70 50.08
N ARG A 197 23.45 57.33 51.34
CA ARG A 197 22.95 58.02 52.55
C ARG A 197 23.95 59.02 53.15
N CYS A 198 25.15 59.11 52.58
CA CYS A 198 26.20 60.06 52.99
C CYS A 198 26.47 61.15 51.94
N SER A 199 25.52 61.40 51.03
CA SER A 199 25.52 62.53 50.08
C SER A 199 24.46 63.55 50.48
#